data_AF-A0A0F5IQR4-F1
#
_entry.id   AF-A0A0F5IQR4-F1
#
_cell.length_a   1.000
_cell.length_b   1.000
_cell.length_c   1.000
_cell.angle_alpha   90.00
_cell.angle_beta   90.00
_cell.angle_gamma   90.00
#
_symmetry.space_group_name_H-M   'P 1'
#
loop_
_entity.id
_entity.type
_entity.pdbx_description
1 polymer ?
#
loop_
_entity_poly.entity_id
_entity_poly.type
_entity_poly.pdbx_seq_one_letter_code
_entity_poly.pdbx_strand_id
1 'polypeptide(L)'
;MDAVLLTETAQELRLHCEQLEGELREVKKQCNKLAHMLEHAVWEDDMIVEETIVFNGLTADFVELIGPLVMSRKWKVNDRHEVKPFLRSLYSIFRICYDPEKDFLTLGALTNAVQNYLDIYDKTNQSE
;
A
#
# COMPACT_ATOMS: atom_id res chain seq x y z
N MET A 1 19.57 -58.30 -16.50
CA MET A 1 18.75 -57.58 -15.50
C MET A 1 17.52 -58.44 -15.27
N ASP A 2 17.28 -58.87 -14.04
CA ASP A 2 16.24 -59.86 -13.74
C ASP A 2 14.85 -59.21 -13.82
N ALA A 3 13.90 -59.87 -14.49
CA ALA A 3 12.54 -59.35 -14.69
C ALA A 3 11.80 -59.21 -13.35
N VAL A 4 12.19 -60.00 -12.36
CA VAL A 4 11.71 -59.92 -10.97
C VAL A 4 12.12 -58.59 -10.33
N LEU A 5 13.40 -58.22 -10.45
CA LEU A 5 13.96 -56.99 -9.88
C LEU A 5 13.31 -55.73 -10.48
N LEU A 6 13.05 -55.74 -11.79
CA LEU A 6 12.32 -54.68 -12.48
C LEU A 6 10.89 -54.52 -11.97
N THR A 7 10.22 -55.64 -11.69
CA THR A 7 8.84 -55.65 -11.21
C THR A 7 8.75 -55.12 -9.78
N GLU A 8 9.70 -55.51 -8.92
CA GLU A 8 9.81 -55.00 -7.55
C GLU A 8 10.07 -53.49 -7.53
N THR A 9 11.04 -52.99 -8.30
CA THR A 9 11.33 -51.55 -8.38
C THR A 9 10.13 -50.76 -8.92
N ALA A 10 9.39 -51.30 -9.90
CA ALA A 10 8.18 -50.65 -10.42
C ALA A 10 7.06 -50.58 -9.38
N GLN A 11 6.93 -51.60 -8.53
CA GLN A 11 5.94 -51.61 -7.43
C GLN A 11 6.32 -50.61 -6.33
N GLU A 12 7.59 -50.53 -5.95
CA GLU A 12 8.09 -49.55 -4.98
C GLU A 12 7.88 -48.11 -5.48
N LEU A 13 8.19 -47.84 -6.75
CA LEU A 13 7.94 -46.53 -7.36
C LEU A 13 6.44 -46.19 -7.34
N ARG A 14 5.57 -47.15 -7.66
CA ARG A 14 4.12 -46.94 -7.62
C ARG A 14 3.65 -46.58 -6.22
N LEU A 15 4.09 -47.32 -5.20
CA LEU A 15 3.75 -47.05 -3.81
C LEU A 15 4.23 -45.66 -3.37
N HIS A 16 5.44 -45.27 -3.78
CA HIS A 16 5.98 -43.96 -3.49
C HIS A 16 5.19 -42.83 -4.17
N CYS A 17 4.78 -43.02 -5.42
CA CYS A 17 3.90 -42.08 -6.12
C CYS A 17 2.54 -41.95 -5.42
N GLU A 18 1.93 -43.07 -5.01
CA GLU A 18 0.66 -43.07 -4.26
C GLU A 18 0.77 -42.27 -2.94
N GLN A 19 1.92 -42.39 -2.26
CA GLN A 19 2.21 -41.65 -1.03
C GLN A 19 2.39 -40.15 -1.28
N LEU A 20 3.18 -39.77 -2.28
CA LEU A 20 3.38 -38.36 -2.68
C LEU A 20 2.08 -37.70 -3.13
N GLU A 21 1.20 -38.42 -3.82
CA GLU A 21 -0.14 -37.92 -4.15
C GLU A 21 -0.98 -37.65 -2.90
N GLY A 22 -0.85 -38.51 -1.87
CA GLY A 22 -1.46 -38.31 -0.56
C GLY A 22 -0.99 -37.02 0.11
N GLU A 23 0.32 -36.81 0.16
CA GLU A 23 0.92 -35.60 0.73
C GLU A 23 0.51 -34.34 -0.03
N LEU A 24 0.51 -34.39 -1.37
CA LEU A 24 0.06 -33.27 -2.21
C LEU A 24 -1.40 -32.91 -1.95
N ARG A 25 -2.27 -33.92 -1.75
CA ARG A 25 -3.69 -33.69 -1.40
C ARG A 25 -3.82 -32.96 -0.07
N GLU A 26 -3.02 -33.33 0.93
CA GLU A 26 -3.05 -32.67 2.24
C GLU A 26 -2.51 -31.23 2.17
N VAL A 27 -1.41 -31.00 1.44
CA VAL A 27 -0.89 -29.64 1.21
C VAL A 27 -1.95 -28.76 0.55
N LYS A 28 -2.62 -29.24 -0.51
CA LYS A 28 -3.71 -28.50 -1.17
C LYS A 28 -4.84 -28.17 -0.21
N LYS A 29 -5.21 -29.10 0.67
CA LYS A 29 -6.24 -28.88 1.70
C LYS A 29 -5.82 -27.78 2.67
N GLN A 30 -4.57 -27.77 3.13
CA GLN A 30 -4.05 -26.72 4.01
C GLN A 30 -3.97 -25.36 3.29
N CYS A 31 -3.54 -25.33 2.02
CA CYS A 31 -3.57 -24.11 1.21
C CYS A 31 -4.98 -23.55 1.05
N ASN A 32 -5.98 -24.40 0.78
CA ASN A 32 -7.37 -23.97 0.67
C ASN A 32 -7.90 -23.43 2.00
N LYS A 33 -7.55 -24.09 3.11
CA LYS A 33 -7.91 -23.61 4.46
C LYS A 33 -7.28 -22.25 4.73
N LEU A 34 -6.00 -22.07 4.42
CA LEU A 34 -5.30 -20.80 4.56
C LEU A 34 -5.94 -19.72 3.67
N ALA A 35 -6.22 -20.02 2.41
CA ALA A 35 -6.89 -19.08 1.50
C ALA A 35 -8.24 -18.62 2.05
N HIS A 36 -9.04 -19.55 2.56
CA HIS A 36 -10.33 -19.24 3.19
C HIS A 36 -10.17 -18.42 4.48
N MET A 37 -9.15 -18.71 5.29
CA MET A 37 -8.80 -17.90 6.47
C MET A 37 -8.38 -16.49 6.07
N LEU A 38 -7.64 -16.33 4.97
CA LEU A 38 -7.21 -15.02 4.46
C LEU A 38 -8.36 -14.24 3.79
N GLU A 39 -9.29 -14.93 3.14
CA GLU A 39 -10.50 -14.34 2.54
C GLU A 39 -11.46 -13.78 3.59
N HIS A 40 -11.48 -14.38 4.79
CA HIS A 40 -12.28 -13.92 5.92
C HIS A 40 -11.46 -13.29 7.03
N ALA A 41 -10.15 -13.11 6.83
CA ALA A 41 -9.34 -12.31 7.72
C ALA A 41 -9.82 -10.88 7.59
N VAL A 42 -10.48 -10.39 8.64
CA VAL A 42 -10.58 -8.95 8.85
C VAL A 42 -9.18 -8.50 9.21
N TRP A 43 -8.42 -8.10 8.19
CA TRP A 43 -7.25 -7.28 8.41
C TRP A 43 -7.81 -5.98 8.97
N GLU A 44 -7.73 -5.81 10.29
CA GLU A 44 -7.92 -4.49 10.85
C GLU A 44 -6.86 -3.62 10.16
N ASP A 45 -7.31 -2.64 9.38
CA ASP A 45 -6.48 -1.57 8.80
C ASP A 45 -5.63 -0.84 9.89
N ASP A 46 -5.79 -1.23 11.16
CA ASP A 46 -5.14 -0.76 12.37
C ASP A 46 -3.99 -1.66 12.89
N MET A 47 -3.63 -2.77 12.21
CA MET A 47 -2.47 -3.59 12.62
C MET A 47 -1.10 -2.90 12.43
N ILE A 48 -1.09 -1.72 11.83
CA ILE A 48 0.01 -0.75 11.93
C ILE A 48 -0.53 0.37 12.81
N VAL A 49 0.11 0.63 13.95
CA VAL A 49 -0.06 1.93 14.61
C VAL A 49 0.56 2.94 13.66
N GLU A 50 -0.21 3.45 12.70
CA GLU A 50 0.24 4.50 11.81
C GLU A 50 0.53 5.70 12.71
N GLU A 51 1.82 6.04 12.84
CA GLU A 51 2.25 7.25 13.53
C GLU A 51 1.63 8.44 12.79
N THR A 52 0.47 8.87 13.30
CA THR A 52 -0.30 9.95 12.70
C THR A 52 0.26 11.26 13.20
N ILE A 53 0.79 12.07 12.28
CA ILE A 53 1.26 13.41 12.59
C ILE A 53 0.08 14.37 12.44
N VAL A 54 -0.28 15.05 13.53
CA VAL A 54 -1.32 16.10 13.48
C VAL A 54 -0.66 17.46 13.30
N PHE A 55 -0.96 18.12 12.18
CA PHE A 55 -0.65 19.53 12.00
C PHE A 55 -1.78 20.38 12.57
N ASN A 56 -1.49 21.12 13.64
CA ASN A 56 -2.40 22.05 14.28
C ASN A 56 -2.19 23.45 13.72
N GLY A 57 -2.96 23.84 12.71
CA GLY A 57 -2.79 25.14 12.04
C GLY A 57 -3.70 25.32 10.84
N LEU A 58 -3.63 26.49 10.20
CA LEU A 58 -4.45 26.78 9.03
C LEU A 58 -3.97 25.94 7.84
N THR A 59 -4.90 25.64 6.93
CA THR A 59 -4.56 24.92 5.68
C THR A 59 -3.54 25.68 4.85
N ALA A 60 -3.60 27.02 4.84
CA ALA A 60 -2.65 27.87 4.13
C ALA A 60 -1.22 27.68 4.66
N ASP A 61 -1.03 27.72 5.98
CA ASP A 61 0.27 27.52 6.63
C ASP A 61 0.85 26.14 6.30
N PHE A 62 0.01 25.10 6.34
CA PHE A 62 0.45 23.76 5.95
C PHE A 62 0.90 23.71 4.48
N VAL A 63 0.15 24.33 3.58
CA VAL A 63 0.47 24.37 2.15
C VAL A 63 1.76 25.15 1.89
N GLU A 64 2.01 26.25 2.60
CA GLU A 64 3.27 26.99 2.52
C GLU A 64 4.48 26.14 2.96
N LEU A 65 4.32 25.31 3.99
CA LEU A 65 5.37 24.41 4.47
C LEU A 65 5.73 23.32 3.46
N ILE A 66 4.73 22.69 2.83
CA ILE A 66 4.96 21.62 1.85
C ILE A 66 5.20 22.14 0.43
N GLY A 67 4.87 23.40 0.15
CA GLY A 67 4.94 24.04 -1.15
C GLY A 67 6.29 23.87 -1.86
N PRO A 68 7.42 24.21 -1.22
CA PRO A 68 8.75 24.01 -1.80
C PRO A 68 9.03 22.55 -2.18
N LEU A 69 8.56 21.59 -1.37
CA LEU A 69 8.72 20.18 -1.66
C LEU A 69 7.91 19.79 -2.90
N VAL A 70 6.62 20.16 -2.96
CA VAL A 70 5.73 19.92 -4.12
C VAL A 70 6.38 20.43 -5.40
N MET A 71 6.90 21.67 -5.40
CA MET A 71 7.51 22.29 -6.58
C MET A 71 8.87 21.72 -6.97
N SER A 72 9.68 21.31 -6.00
CA SER A 72 11.07 20.88 -6.25
C SER A 72 11.19 19.68 -7.19
N ARG A 73 10.13 18.86 -7.30
CA ARG A 73 10.14 17.54 -7.97
C ARG A 73 11.31 16.63 -7.53
N LYS A 74 11.93 16.89 -6.38
CA LYS A 74 13.02 16.06 -5.82
C LYS A 74 12.51 14.80 -5.12
N TRP A 75 11.19 14.59 -5.13
CA TRP A 75 10.48 13.43 -4.59
C TRP A 75 9.91 12.57 -5.72
N LYS A 76 9.64 11.29 -5.45
CA LYS A 76 8.93 10.38 -6.36
C LYS A 76 7.93 9.54 -5.58
N VAL A 77 6.76 9.31 -6.17
CA VAL A 77 5.80 8.30 -5.72
C VAL A 77 5.61 7.31 -6.86
N ASN A 78 5.97 6.05 -6.63
CA ASN A 78 5.94 4.99 -7.66
C ASN A 78 6.64 5.42 -8.96
N ASP A 79 7.86 5.97 -8.83
CA ASP A 79 8.69 6.50 -9.92
C ASP A 79 8.11 7.70 -10.70
N ARG A 80 7.03 8.31 -10.20
CA ARG A 80 6.40 9.48 -10.82
C ARG A 80 6.48 10.72 -9.94
N HIS A 81 6.44 11.88 -10.59
CA HIS A 81 6.40 13.21 -9.97
C HIS A 81 4.99 13.84 -10.00
N GLU A 82 3.95 13.00 -9.95
CA GLU A 82 2.57 13.46 -9.99
C GLU A 82 2.10 13.96 -8.61
N VAL A 83 1.57 15.18 -8.55
CA VAL A 83 1.20 15.86 -7.29
C VAL A 83 0.12 15.09 -6.54
N LYS A 84 -0.90 14.57 -7.23
CA LYS A 84 -2.01 13.85 -6.58
C LYS A 84 -1.56 12.59 -5.81
N PRO A 85 -0.78 11.66 -6.41
CA PRO A 85 -0.17 10.55 -5.67
C PRO A 85 0.66 11.00 -4.47
N PHE A 86 1.46 12.06 -4.63
CA PHE A 86 2.26 12.61 -3.53
C PHE A 86 1.43 13.14 -2.37
N LEU A 87 0.38 13.91 -2.65
CA LEU A 87 -0.53 14.40 -1.62
C LEU A 87 -1.29 13.25 -0.95
N ARG A 88 -1.64 12.19 -1.69
CA ARG A 88 -2.24 10.98 -1.09
C ARG A 88 -1.28 10.30 -0.11
N SER A 89 0.00 10.17 -0.46
CA SER A 89 1.03 9.61 0.44
C SER A 89 1.31 10.50 1.65
N LEU A 90 1.26 11.83 1.50
CA LEU A 90 1.34 12.73 2.65
C LEU A 90 0.10 12.60 3.54
N TYR A 91 -1.09 12.52 2.95
CA TYR A 91 -2.36 12.46 3.67
C TYR A 91 -2.57 11.17 4.47
N SER A 92 -1.89 10.07 4.10
CA SER A 92 -1.91 8.85 4.92
C SER A 92 -1.16 9.00 6.23
N ILE A 93 -0.24 9.99 6.35
CA ILE A 93 0.59 10.19 7.54
C ILE A 93 0.18 11.46 8.29
N PHE A 94 -0.25 12.49 7.56
CA PHE A 94 -0.63 13.78 8.13
C PHE A 94 -2.15 13.95 8.23
N ARG A 95 -2.60 14.35 9.41
CA ARG A 95 -3.93 14.93 9.63
C ARG A 95 -3.78 16.44 9.87
N ILE A 96 -4.56 17.23 9.15
CA ILE A 96 -4.54 18.70 9.28
C ILE A 96 -5.78 19.10 10.05
N CYS A 97 -5.59 19.68 11.22
CA CYS A 97 -6.64 20.15 12.10
C CYS A 97 -6.43 21.64 12.36
N TYR A 98 -7.39 22.45 11.94
CA TYR A 98 -7.32 23.90 12.20
C TYR A 98 -8.13 24.30 13.43
N ASP A 99 -8.95 23.38 13.95
CA ASP A 99 -9.84 23.56 15.08
C ASP A 99 -10.09 22.18 15.73
N PRO A 100 -9.72 21.98 17.01
CA PRO A 100 -9.87 20.69 17.69
C PRO A 100 -11.32 20.16 17.73
N GLU A 101 -12.31 21.04 17.54
CA GLU A 101 -13.73 20.67 17.52
C GLU A 101 -14.25 20.33 16.12
N LYS A 102 -13.39 20.41 15.09
CA LYS A 102 -13.77 20.18 13.70
C LYS A 102 -13.08 18.96 13.10
N ASP A 103 -13.72 18.42 12.07
CA ASP A 103 -13.17 17.33 11.28
C ASP A 103 -11.84 17.72 10.64
N PHE A 104 -10.96 16.73 10.50
CA PHE A 104 -9.71 16.88 9.77
C PHE A 104 -9.97 17.30 8.32
N LEU A 105 -9.04 18.09 7.78
CA LEU A 105 -9.08 18.48 6.37
C LEU A 105 -9.19 17.23 5.48
N THR A 106 -10.06 17.26 4.47
CA THR A 106 -10.19 16.14 3.53
C THR A 106 -9.07 16.17 2.49
N LEU A 107 -8.73 15.01 1.92
CA LEU A 107 -7.77 14.93 0.80
C LEU A 107 -8.18 15.81 -0.38
N GLY A 108 -9.49 15.91 -0.66
CA GLY A 108 -10.02 16.78 -1.72
C GLY A 108 -9.74 18.26 -1.45
N ALA A 109 -9.99 18.71 -0.21
CA ALA A 109 -9.70 20.09 0.20
C ALA A 109 -8.20 20.41 0.17
N LEU A 110 -7.35 19.47 0.63
CA LEU A 110 -5.89 19.61 0.53
C LEU A 110 -5.43 19.70 -0.92
N THR A 111 -5.95 18.84 -1.80
CA THR A 111 -5.61 18.85 -3.24
C THR A 111 -5.96 20.18 -3.88
N ASN A 112 -7.13 20.73 -3.58
CA ASN A 112 -7.56 22.03 -4.10
C ASN A 112 -6.68 23.17 -3.56
N ALA A 113 -6.34 23.15 -2.28
CA ALA A 113 -5.49 24.18 -1.67
C ALA A 113 -4.07 24.19 -2.28
N VAL A 114 -3.48 23.01 -2.49
CA VAL A 114 -2.18 22.88 -3.17
C VAL A 114 -2.26 23.31 -4.62
N GLN A 115 -3.33 22.96 -5.35
CA GLN A 115 -3.50 23.41 -6.74
C GLN A 115 -3.59 24.94 -6.83
N ASN A 116 -4.38 25.58 -5.96
CA ASN A 116 -4.46 27.03 -5.90
C ASN A 116 -3.09 27.67 -5.62
N TYR A 117 -2.31 27.08 -4.73
CA TYR A 117 -0.97 27.54 -4.41
C TYR A 117 -0.01 27.44 -5.60
N LEU A 118 -0.05 26.33 -6.36
CA LEU A 118 0.72 26.18 -7.60
C LEU A 118 0.28 27.19 -8.67
N ASP A 119 -1.02 27.39 -8.85
CA ASP A 119 -1.56 28.34 -9.82
C ASP A 119 -1.15 29.80 -9.51
N ILE A 120 -1.09 30.17 -8.21
CA ILE A 120 -0.60 31.48 -7.76
C ILE A 120 0.90 31.61 -8.06
N TYR A 121 1.68 30.58 -7.75
CA TYR A 121 3.12 30.59 -7.99
C TYR A 121 3.45 30.75 -9.47
N ASP A 122 2.77 30.01 -10.35
CA ASP A 122 2.96 30.08 -11.79
C ASP A 122 2.62 31.47 -12.35
N LYS A 123 1.58 32.13 -11.84
CA LYS A 123 1.23 33.51 -12.21
C LYS A 123 2.26 34.53 -11.76
N THR A 124 2.87 34.31 -10.60
CA THR A 124 3.85 35.24 -10.03
C THR A 124 5.16 35.18 -10.82
N ASN A 125 5.60 33.99 -11.23
CA ASN A 125 6.80 33.81 -12.06
C ASN A 125 6.65 34.16 -13.55
N GLN A 126 5.42 34.36 -14.05
CA GLN A 126 5.18 34.87 -15.41
C GLN A 126 5.16 36.40 -15.48
N SER A 127 5.22 37.07 -14.33
CA SER A 127 5.15 38.53 -14.19
C SER A 127 6.53 39.18 -13.98
N GLU A 128 7.59 38.37 -13.90
CA GLU A 128 9.01 38.76 -13.85
C GLU A 128 9.69 38.53 -15.20
#